data_AF-A0A7R8VD26-F1
#
_entry.id   AF-A0A7R8VD26-F1
#
_cell.length_a   1.000
_cell.length_b   1.000
_cell.length_c   1.000
_cell.angle_alpha   90.00
_cell.angle_beta   90.00
_cell.angle_gamma   90.00
#
_symmetry.space_group_name_H-M   'P 1'
#
loop_
_entity.id
_entity.type
_entity.pdbx_description
1 polymer ?
#
loop_
_entity_poly.entity_id
_entity_poly.type
_entity_poly.pdbx_seq_one_letter_code
_entity_poly.pdbx_strand_id
1 'polypeptide(L)'
;MAKTSLVHDGAGFKDKDKALETIKLLEGRDISFQFQVINSMYHRAKVILKRTKDAEKVQNLTEAIETFQVWLDDYRAHSRAKENFTYLPLETVEAYERLAEKYGVSQAVNSRPSFLQVYKAAEGELKKLRMAKVDPDDEQTVTWDVHRNKHLREISERIKSDHLPLYETDVEFRGLPTKEHVELIMWGYSSEPTKVKKCVSLIDEKLGVTNEDSEKLVMTNGGSEKLSVASEGSEKLDTSDEEMWSSTPPTVSDASGVTSPPPALATTLPLEPYLCLFFFPLSPLIHQPSETAIAYLRNKEEDRTESTVRVDNEKVTGPTVRL
;
A
#
# COMPACT_ATOMS: atom_id res chain seq x y z
N MET A 1 19.53 -6.72 15.94
CA MET A 1 18.85 -5.88 14.93
C MET A 1 18.53 -6.75 13.72
N ALA A 2 17.28 -7.16 13.53
CA ALA A 2 16.87 -7.96 12.37
C ALA A 2 16.91 -7.06 11.12
N LYS A 3 17.75 -7.43 10.14
CA LYS A 3 17.83 -6.73 8.85
C LYS A 3 16.50 -6.91 8.11
N THR A 4 15.89 -5.81 7.70
CA THR A 4 14.71 -5.73 6.83
C THR A 4 15.06 -6.17 5.39
N SER A 5 15.73 -7.31 5.20
CA SER A 5 16.49 -7.63 3.97
C SER A 5 15.71 -8.34 2.86
N LEU A 6 14.51 -8.87 3.09
CA LEU A 6 13.85 -9.74 2.10
C LEU A 6 13.59 -9.07 0.74
N VAL A 7 13.41 -7.74 0.69
CA VAL A 7 13.26 -7.01 -0.59
C VAL A 7 14.62 -6.58 -1.17
N HIS A 8 15.67 -6.51 -0.34
CA HIS A 8 17.02 -6.20 -0.80
C HIS A 8 17.72 -7.40 -1.44
N ASP A 9 17.38 -8.62 -1.05
CA ASP A 9 18.09 -9.83 -1.47
C ASP A 9 17.80 -10.27 -2.92
N GLY A 10 16.95 -9.52 -3.66
CA GLY A 10 16.69 -9.77 -5.09
C GLY A 10 16.52 -8.51 -5.97
N ALA A 11 16.31 -7.33 -5.38
CA ALA A 11 16.10 -6.09 -6.12
C ALA A 11 17.44 -5.49 -6.63
N GLY A 12 17.45 -4.98 -7.85
CA GLY A 12 18.64 -4.39 -8.48
C GLY A 12 18.34 -3.58 -9.74
N PHE A 13 19.38 -2.95 -10.28
CA PHE A 13 19.29 -2.07 -11.44
C PHE A 13 20.54 -2.14 -12.33
N LYS A 14 21.20 -3.30 -12.33
CA LYS A 14 22.43 -3.53 -13.09
C LYS A 14 22.21 -3.32 -14.60
N ASP A 15 21.08 -3.80 -15.09
CA ASP A 15 20.64 -3.78 -16.47
C ASP A 15 19.11 -3.71 -16.52
N LYS A 16 18.58 -3.61 -17.74
CA LYS A 16 17.15 -3.56 -18.01
C LYS A 16 16.38 -4.75 -17.44
N ASP A 17 16.91 -5.96 -17.63
CA ASP A 17 16.25 -7.18 -17.21
C ASP A 17 16.15 -7.26 -15.67
N LYS A 18 17.21 -6.85 -14.96
CA LYS A 18 17.18 -6.77 -13.50
C LYS A 18 16.24 -5.70 -12.97
N ALA A 19 16.10 -4.57 -13.68
CA ALA A 19 15.12 -3.55 -13.35
C ALA A 19 13.68 -4.10 -13.50
N LEU A 20 13.40 -4.85 -14.58
CA LEU A 20 12.12 -5.52 -14.78
C LEU A 20 11.84 -6.59 -13.72
N GLU A 21 12.84 -7.41 -13.38
CA GLU A 21 12.73 -8.40 -12.30
C GLU A 21 12.42 -7.73 -10.96
N THR A 22 13.02 -6.57 -10.70
CA THR A 22 12.75 -5.79 -9.48
C THR A 22 11.31 -5.29 -9.44
N ILE A 23 10.77 -4.80 -10.57
CA ILE A 23 9.36 -4.39 -10.64
C ILE A 23 8.45 -5.60 -10.40
N LYS A 24 8.75 -6.75 -10.99
CA LYS A 24 8.00 -8.00 -10.77
C LYS A 24 8.04 -8.48 -9.33
N LEU A 25 9.20 -8.39 -8.66
CA LEU A 25 9.36 -8.76 -7.25
C LEU A 25 8.49 -7.90 -6.30
N LEU A 26 8.19 -6.68 -6.72
CA LEU A 26 7.37 -5.73 -5.97
C LEU A 26 5.87 -5.85 -6.29
N GLU A 27 5.50 -6.63 -7.30
CA GLU A 27 4.12 -6.80 -7.71
C GLU A 27 3.26 -7.37 -6.56
N GLY A 28 2.05 -6.84 -6.42
CA GLY A 28 1.13 -7.21 -5.33
C GLY A 28 1.44 -6.59 -3.97
N ARG A 29 2.61 -5.98 -3.76
CA ARG A 29 2.91 -5.22 -2.52
C ARG A 29 2.15 -3.88 -2.49
N ASP A 30 2.12 -3.24 -1.33
CA ASP A 30 1.57 -1.90 -1.13
C ASP A 30 2.18 -0.90 -2.14
N ILE A 31 1.34 -0.14 -2.84
CA ILE A 31 1.78 0.72 -3.95
C ILE A 31 2.72 1.84 -3.47
N SER A 32 2.54 2.32 -2.24
CA SER A 32 3.43 3.31 -1.63
C SER A 32 4.80 2.69 -1.36
N PHE A 33 4.84 1.42 -0.93
CA PHE A 33 6.09 0.68 -0.78
C PHE A 33 6.78 0.42 -2.11
N GLN A 34 6.04 0.01 -3.15
CA GLN A 34 6.59 -0.15 -4.51
C GLN A 34 7.24 1.16 -4.99
N PHE A 35 6.52 2.27 -4.84
CA PHE A 35 7.02 3.60 -5.20
C PHE A 35 8.30 3.95 -4.44
N GLN A 36 8.35 3.75 -3.12
CA GLN A 36 9.54 4.04 -2.31
C GLN A 36 10.77 3.25 -2.79
N VAL A 37 10.61 1.95 -3.06
CA VAL A 37 11.71 1.10 -3.53
C VAL A 37 12.16 1.51 -4.93
N ILE A 38 11.23 1.63 -5.88
CA ILE A 38 11.54 1.97 -7.28
C ILE A 38 12.15 3.37 -7.39
N ASN A 39 11.59 4.37 -6.69
CA ASN A 39 12.14 5.72 -6.66
C ASN A 39 13.55 5.76 -6.06
N SER A 40 13.82 4.96 -5.02
CA SER A 40 15.16 4.82 -4.45
C SER A 40 16.15 4.21 -5.46
N MET A 41 15.76 3.12 -6.14
CA MET A 41 16.60 2.47 -7.15
C MET A 41 16.88 3.39 -8.35
N TYR A 42 15.86 4.09 -8.83
CA TYR A 42 15.99 5.10 -9.90
C TYR A 42 17.03 6.17 -9.56
N HIS A 43 16.95 6.78 -8.37
CA HIS A 43 17.91 7.81 -7.97
C HIS A 43 19.32 7.26 -7.74
N ARG A 44 19.45 6.05 -7.18
CA ARG A 44 20.76 5.37 -7.02
C ARG A 44 21.41 5.08 -8.37
N ALA A 45 20.64 4.56 -9.33
CA ALA A 45 21.11 4.30 -10.69
C ALA A 45 21.64 5.57 -11.36
N LYS A 46 20.93 6.70 -11.23
CA LYS A 46 21.40 8.01 -11.76
C LYS A 46 22.70 8.49 -11.13
N VAL A 47 22.90 8.26 -9.83
CA VAL A 47 24.17 8.62 -9.16
C VAL A 47 25.32 7.76 -9.67
N ILE A 48 25.09 6.46 -9.86
CA ILE A 48 26.10 5.52 -10.36
C ILE A 48 26.43 5.80 -11.83
N LEU A 49 25.44 6.12 -12.65
CA LEU A 49 25.62 6.50 -14.05
C LEU A 49 26.62 7.65 -14.21
N LYS A 50 26.51 8.69 -13.37
CA LYS A 50 27.43 9.86 -13.39
C LYS A 50 28.89 9.51 -13.08
N ARG A 51 29.15 8.39 -12.41
CA ARG A 51 30.49 7.95 -11.99
C ARG A 51 31.08 6.88 -12.91
N THR A 52 30.23 6.26 -13.74
CA THR A 52 30.62 5.13 -14.59
C THR A 52 31.18 5.64 -15.91
N LYS A 53 32.33 5.10 -16.31
CA LYS A 53 33.02 5.46 -17.57
C LYS A 53 32.95 4.35 -18.64
N ASP A 54 32.64 3.12 -18.22
CA ASP A 54 32.52 1.97 -19.11
C ASP A 54 31.27 2.11 -19.99
N ALA A 55 31.43 2.17 -21.31
CA ALA A 55 30.34 2.41 -22.26
C ALA A 55 29.20 1.38 -22.15
N GLU A 56 29.52 0.09 -22.01
CA GLU A 56 28.54 -0.99 -21.84
C GLU A 56 27.71 -0.81 -20.56
N LYS A 57 28.36 -0.50 -19.43
CA LYS A 57 27.64 -0.27 -18.17
C LYS A 57 26.80 0.99 -18.22
N VAL A 58 27.27 2.03 -18.91
CA VAL A 58 26.51 3.26 -19.14
C VAL A 58 25.22 2.97 -19.92
N GLN A 59 25.29 2.12 -20.95
CA GLN A 59 24.10 1.69 -21.68
C GLN A 59 23.14 0.91 -20.78
N ASN A 60 23.64 -0.12 -20.08
CA ASN A 60 22.81 -0.95 -19.19
C ASN A 60 22.11 -0.14 -18.08
N LEU A 61 22.83 0.81 -17.46
CA LEU A 61 22.27 1.71 -16.45
C LEU A 61 21.23 2.67 -17.04
N THR A 62 21.47 3.20 -18.24
CA THR A 62 20.52 4.08 -18.93
C THR A 62 19.21 3.33 -19.19
N GLU A 63 19.27 2.12 -19.73
CA GLU A 63 18.07 1.29 -19.98
C GLU A 63 17.33 0.91 -18.69
N ALA A 64 18.06 0.62 -17.60
CA ALA A 64 17.46 0.38 -16.29
C ALA A 64 16.75 1.63 -15.74
N ILE A 65 17.34 2.82 -15.88
CA ILE A 65 16.75 4.10 -15.46
C ILE A 65 15.48 4.39 -16.24
N GLU A 66 15.50 4.20 -17.56
CA GLU A 66 14.32 4.37 -18.43
C GLU A 66 13.19 3.43 -18.01
N THR A 67 13.50 2.18 -17.69
CA THR A 67 12.53 1.19 -17.21
C THR A 67 11.83 1.65 -15.93
N PHE A 68 12.57 2.17 -14.95
CA PHE A 68 11.96 2.72 -13.73
C PHE A 68 11.23 4.04 -13.99
N GLN A 69 11.73 4.89 -14.89
CA GLN A 69 11.10 6.15 -15.24
C GLN A 69 9.70 5.91 -15.81
N VAL A 70 9.54 4.96 -16.73
CA VAL A 70 8.23 4.56 -17.29
C VAL A 70 7.26 4.15 -16.18
N TRP A 71 7.72 3.34 -15.22
CA TRP A 71 6.88 2.94 -14.09
C TRP A 71 6.51 4.13 -13.17
N LEU A 72 7.46 5.04 -12.92
CA LEU A 72 7.22 6.23 -12.09
C LEU A 72 6.25 7.22 -12.75
N ASP A 73 6.30 7.34 -14.07
CA ASP A 73 5.40 8.18 -14.84
C ASP A 73 3.98 7.58 -14.87
N ASP A 74 3.86 6.25 -15.05
CA ASP A 74 2.60 5.52 -14.89
C ASP A 74 1.97 5.75 -13.51
N TYR A 75 2.77 5.62 -12.45
CA TYR A 75 2.33 5.84 -11.07
C TYR A 75 1.73 7.25 -10.87
N ARG A 76 2.34 8.28 -11.47
CA ARG A 76 1.87 9.67 -11.39
C ARG A 76 0.64 9.92 -12.26
N ALA A 77 0.66 9.43 -13.50
CA ALA A 77 -0.41 9.63 -14.48
C ALA A 77 -1.73 9.02 -14.02
N HIS A 78 -1.68 7.81 -13.46
CA HIS A 78 -2.88 7.08 -13.01
C HIS A 78 -3.24 7.34 -11.54
N SER A 79 -2.55 8.26 -10.84
CA SER A 79 -2.80 8.55 -9.43
C SER A 79 -2.83 7.29 -8.54
N ARG A 80 -1.93 6.33 -8.82
CA ARG A 80 -1.94 4.99 -8.21
C ARG A 80 -1.78 5.00 -6.69
N ALA A 81 -1.31 6.11 -6.12
CA ALA A 81 -1.33 6.36 -4.68
C ALA A 81 -2.70 6.13 -4.02
N LYS A 82 -3.81 6.34 -4.76
CA LYS A 82 -5.18 6.14 -4.26
C LYS A 82 -5.61 4.67 -4.20
N GLU A 83 -4.88 3.77 -4.88
CA GLU A 83 -5.15 2.33 -4.88
C GLU A 83 -4.63 1.64 -3.61
N ASN A 84 -4.11 2.40 -2.64
CA ASN A 84 -3.45 1.82 -1.50
C ASN A 84 -4.43 1.21 -0.48
N PHE A 85 -4.21 -0.05 -0.13
CA PHE A 85 -4.99 -0.76 0.88
C PHE A 85 -4.44 -0.53 2.30
N THR A 86 -4.70 0.66 2.85
CA THR A 86 -4.25 1.03 4.20
C THR A 86 -4.76 0.07 5.28
N TYR A 87 -3.91 -0.28 6.24
CA TYR A 87 -4.27 -1.22 7.30
C TYR A 87 -5.19 -0.58 8.33
N LEU A 88 -6.25 -1.30 8.69
CA LEU A 88 -7.07 -0.99 9.87
C LEU A 88 -6.35 -1.44 11.15
N PRO A 89 -6.52 -0.75 12.29
CA PRO A 89 -6.00 -1.21 13.57
C PRO A 89 -6.54 -2.60 13.92
N LEU A 90 -5.70 -3.44 14.54
CA LEU A 90 -6.07 -4.81 14.93
C LEU A 90 -7.36 -4.84 15.77
N GLU A 91 -7.45 -4.00 16.80
CA GLU A 91 -8.64 -3.85 17.65
C GLU A 91 -9.92 -3.57 16.85
N THR A 92 -9.80 -2.77 15.77
CA THR A 92 -10.93 -2.46 14.90
C THR A 92 -11.34 -3.67 14.09
N VAL A 93 -10.41 -4.49 13.60
CA VAL A 93 -10.75 -5.71 12.85
C VAL A 93 -11.39 -6.75 13.76
N GLU A 94 -10.85 -6.93 14.97
CA GLU A 94 -11.37 -7.88 15.97
C GLU A 94 -12.81 -7.58 16.39
N ALA A 95 -13.15 -6.30 16.54
CA ALA A 95 -14.52 -5.89 16.88
C ALA A 95 -15.58 -6.34 15.84
N TYR A 96 -15.16 -6.65 14.61
CA TYR A 96 -16.06 -7.09 13.53
C TYR A 96 -16.18 -8.61 13.42
N GLU A 97 -15.45 -9.39 14.22
CA GLU A 97 -15.45 -10.86 14.17
C GLU A 97 -16.87 -11.44 14.33
N ARG A 98 -17.64 -10.93 15.30
CA ARG A 98 -19.04 -11.34 15.55
C ARG A 98 -19.98 -11.01 14.39
N LEU A 99 -19.79 -9.84 13.76
CA LEU A 99 -20.60 -9.45 12.61
C LEU A 99 -20.24 -10.31 11.39
N ALA A 100 -18.96 -10.64 11.21
CA ALA A 100 -18.50 -11.54 10.16
C ALA A 100 -19.05 -12.96 10.32
N GLU A 101 -19.13 -13.48 11.55
CA GLU A 101 -19.79 -14.76 11.84
C GLU A 101 -21.26 -14.74 11.45
N LYS A 102 -21.99 -13.68 11.82
CA LYS A 102 -23.40 -13.52 11.46
C LYS A 102 -23.64 -13.48 9.95
N TYR A 103 -22.75 -12.86 9.19
CA TYR A 103 -22.82 -12.80 7.73
C TYR A 103 -22.23 -14.04 7.02
N GLY A 104 -21.65 -14.99 7.75
CA GLY A 104 -20.98 -16.15 7.18
C GLY A 104 -19.71 -15.78 6.38
N VAL A 105 -19.02 -14.72 6.79
CA VAL A 105 -17.78 -14.19 6.17
C VAL A 105 -16.54 -14.54 7.00
N SER A 106 -16.72 -15.27 8.12
CA SER A 106 -15.58 -15.71 8.93
C SER A 106 -14.60 -16.53 8.08
N GLN A 107 -13.34 -16.09 8.07
CA GLN A 107 -12.29 -16.63 7.19
C GLN A 107 -11.75 -18.00 7.62
N ALA A 108 -12.34 -18.64 8.61
CA ALA A 108 -11.96 -19.97 9.05
C ALA A 108 -12.48 -21.01 8.04
N VAL A 109 -11.73 -21.23 6.95
CA VAL A 109 -12.04 -22.24 5.94
C VAL A 109 -10.85 -23.18 5.80
N ASN A 110 -11.10 -24.49 5.99
CA ASN A 110 -10.23 -25.60 5.60
C ASN A 110 -8.77 -25.53 6.12
N SER A 111 -8.58 -25.54 7.44
CA SER A 111 -7.30 -25.79 8.12
C SER A 111 -6.14 -24.82 7.84
N ARG A 112 -6.36 -23.74 7.08
CA ARG A 112 -5.39 -22.65 6.90
C ARG A 112 -5.65 -21.52 7.89
N PRO A 113 -4.61 -20.86 8.41
CA PRO A 113 -4.81 -19.74 9.31
C PRO A 113 -5.51 -18.60 8.57
N SER A 114 -6.51 -17.99 9.20
CA SER A 114 -7.18 -16.81 8.63
C SER A 114 -6.23 -15.61 8.65
N PHE A 115 -6.48 -14.62 7.79
CA PHE A 115 -5.70 -13.38 7.84
C PHE A 115 -5.74 -12.76 9.23
N LEU A 116 -6.91 -12.77 9.90
CA LEU A 116 -7.05 -12.25 11.26
C LEU A 116 -6.14 -12.98 12.26
N GLN A 117 -6.02 -14.31 12.19
CA GLN A 117 -5.12 -15.06 13.09
C GLN A 117 -3.66 -14.67 12.88
N VAL A 118 -3.23 -14.52 11.63
CA VAL A 118 -1.87 -14.07 11.31
C VAL A 118 -1.68 -12.62 11.71
N TYR A 119 -2.70 -11.78 11.57
CA TYR A 119 -2.65 -10.38 11.96
C TYR A 119 -2.56 -10.21 13.47
N LYS A 120 -3.27 -11.05 14.24
CA LYS A 120 -3.15 -11.20 15.70
C LYS A 120 -1.73 -11.64 16.09
N ALA A 121 -1.20 -12.70 15.46
CA ALA A 121 0.17 -13.18 15.71
C ALA A 121 1.26 -12.14 15.36
N ALA A 122 0.98 -11.28 14.38
CA ALA A 122 1.83 -10.15 14.02
C ALA A 122 1.61 -8.91 14.90
N GLU A 123 0.71 -8.95 15.89
CA GLU A 123 0.38 -7.81 16.78
C GLU A 123 -0.03 -6.55 15.99
N GLY A 124 -0.67 -6.73 14.83
CA GLY A 124 -1.02 -5.62 13.95
C GLY A 124 0.16 -5.03 13.16
N GLU A 125 1.38 -5.54 13.31
CA GLU A 125 2.58 -4.97 12.70
C GLU A 125 2.79 -5.36 11.24
N LEU A 126 2.79 -4.33 10.37
CA LEU A 126 3.02 -4.47 8.94
C LEU A 126 4.36 -5.12 8.58
N LYS A 127 5.43 -4.83 9.35
CA LYS A 127 6.76 -5.38 9.05
C LYS A 127 6.79 -6.90 9.21
N LYS A 128 6.13 -7.43 10.24
CA LYS A 128 6.01 -8.87 10.48
C LYS A 128 5.21 -9.54 9.35
N LEU A 129 4.12 -8.93 8.89
CA LEU A 129 3.32 -9.45 7.75
C LEU A 129 4.09 -9.53 6.44
N ARG A 130 5.00 -8.59 6.18
CA ARG A 130 5.85 -8.59 4.97
C ARG A 130 6.93 -9.68 4.99
N MET A 131 7.19 -10.26 6.16
CA MET A 131 8.16 -11.34 6.35
C MET A 131 7.48 -12.70 6.51
N ALA A 132 6.24 -12.72 6.99
CA ALA A 132 5.45 -13.92 7.16
C ALA A 132 4.99 -14.45 5.80
N LYS A 133 5.35 -15.71 5.49
CA LYS A 133 4.84 -16.45 4.34
C LYS A 133 3.47 -17.05 4.65
N VAL A 134 2.62 -17.19 3.63
CA VAL A 134 1.31 -17.87 3.76
C VAL A 134 1.49 -19.34 4.11
N ASP A 135 2.49 -19.97 3.51
CA ASP A 135 2.91 -21.33 3.76
C ASP A 135 4.43 -21.27 4.04
N PRO A 136 4.86 -21.59 5.28
CA PRO A 136 6.27 -21.53 5.63
C PRO A 136 7.09 -22.66 4.99
N ASP A 137 6.45 -23.76 4.60
CA ASP A 137 7.11 -24.96 4.08
C ASP A 137 7.34 -24.88 2.55
N ASP A 138 6.62 -23.98 1.86
CA ASP A 138 6.80 -23.72 0.45
C ASP A 138 7.68 -22.48 0.20
N GLU A 139 8.81 -22.69 -0.47
CA GLU A 139 9.75 -21.63 -0.83
C GLU A 139 9.14 -20.61 -1.80
N GLN A 140 8.19 -21.02 -2.65
CA GLN A 140 7.55 -20.17 -3.65
C GLN A 140 6.34 -19.41 -3.12
N THR A 141 5.95 -19.65 -1.87
CA THR A 141 4.76 -19.03 -1.32
C THR A 141 4.97 -17.53 -1.05
N VAL A 142 3.97 -16.77 -1.49
CA VAL A 142 3.89 -15.31 -1.29
C VAL A 142 3.76 -14.94 0.19
N THR A 143 4.17 -13.72 0.51
CA THR A 143 4.02 -13.15 1.85
C THR A 143 2.57 -12.72 2.10
N TRP A 144 2.18 -12.67 3.37
CA TRP A 144 0.80 -12.33 3.76
C TRP A 144 0.37 -10.93 3.30
N ASP A 145 1.28 -9.97 3.18
CA ASP A 145 0.98 -8.65 2.63
C ASP A 145 0.53 -8.71 1.16
N VAL A 146 1.22 -9.52 0.35
CA VAL A 146 0.89 -9.73 -1.07
C VAL A 146 -0.42 -10.49 -1.20
N HIS A 147 -0.58 -11.56 -0.42
CA HIS A 147 -1.80 -12.38 -0.43
C HIS A 147 -3.04 -11.57 -0.05
N ARG A 148 -2.95 -10.76 1.02
CA ARG A 148 -4.00 -9.83 1.44
C ARG A 148 -4.37 -8.86 0.33
N ASN A 149 -3.39 -8.18 -0.27
CA ASN A 149 -3.66 -7.15 -1.27
C ASN A 149 -4.30 -7.71 -2.54
N LYS A 150 -3.93 -8.95 -2.92
CA LYS A 150 -4.57 -9.65 -4.04
C LYS A 150 -6.05 -9.89 -3.75
N HIS A 151 -6.38 -10.45 -2.58
CA HIS A 151 -7.77 -10.66 -2.18
C HIS A 151 -8.58 -9.37 -2.05
N LEU A 152 -8.00 -8.33 -1.44
CA LEU A 152 -8.66 -7.02 -1.34
C LEU A 152 -8.97 -6.41 -2.71
N ARG A 153 -8.11 -6.63 -3.71
CA ARG A 153 -8.37 -6.19 -5.09
C ARG A 153 -9.57 -6.90 -5.68
N GLU A 154 -9.64 -8.23 -5.56
CA GLU A 154 -10.76 -9.04 -6.05
C GLU A 154 -12.11 -8.60 -5.42
N ILE A 155 -12.13 -8.39 -4.11
CA ILE A 155 -13.33 -7.93 -3.39
C ILE A 155 -13.69 -6.49 -3.80
N SER A 156 -12.70 -5.60 -3.89
CA SER A 156 -12.94 -4.20 -4.26
C SER A 156 -13.46 -4.06 -5.69
N GLU A 157 -12.96 -4.87 -6.62
CA GLU A 157 -13.43 -4.92 -8.00
C GLU A 157 -14.88 -5.42 -8.07
N ARG A 158 -15.24 -6.47 -7.33
CA ARG A 158 -16.61 -6.97 -7.22
C ARG A 158 -17.57 -5.90 -6.69
N ILE A 159 -17.20 -5.19 -5.62
CA ILE A 159 -18.03 -4.10 -5.06
C ILE A 159 -18.23 -2.98 -6.10
N LYS A 160 -17.18 -2.65 -6.86
CA LYS A 160 -17.24 -1.60 -7.90
C LYS A 160 -18.08 -2.04 -9.11
N SER A 161 -17.94 -3.28 -9.56
CA SER A 161 -18.68 -3.80 -10.73
C SER A 161 -20.17 -3.90 -10.45
N ASP A 162 -20.52 -4.35 -9.24
CA ASP A 162 -21.90 -4.63 -8.85
C ASP A 162 -22.57 -3.42 -8.20
N HIS A 163 -21.85 -2.31 -8.08
CA HIS A 163 -22.28 -1.05 -7.44
C HIS A 163 -22.86 -1.27 -6.03
N LEU A 164 -22.26 -2.19 -5.27
CA LEU A 164 -22.77 -2.56 -3.96
C LEU A 164 -22.54 -1.43 -2.94
N PRO A 165 -23.56 -1.09 -2.12
CA PRO A 165 -23.36 -0.16 -1.03
C PRO A 165 -22.40 -0.76 0.01
N LEU A 166 -21.63 0.09 0.67
CA LEU A 166 -20.73 -0.33 1.75
C LEU A 166 -21.43 -0.49 3.10
N TYR A 167 -22.66 0.00 3.23
CA TYR A 167 -23.42 0.01 4.47
C TYR A 167 -24.86 -0.39 4.22
N GLU A 168 -25.41 -1.12 5.17
CA GLU A 168 -26.77 -1.62 5.12
C GLU A 168 -27.77 -0.48 5.27
N THR A 169 -28.83 -0.54 4.47
CA THR A 169 -29.95 0.42 4.49
C THR A 169 -31.20 -0.13 5.18
N ASP A 170 -31.25 -1.46 5.34
CA ASP A 170 -32.31 -2.20 5.99
C ASP A 170 -32.49 -1.79 7.45
N VAL A 171 -33.74 -1.81 7.92
CA VAL A 171 -34.11 -1.22 9.23
C VAL A 171 -33.36 -1.90 10.39
N GLU A 172 -33.16 -3.22 10.33
CA GLU A 172 -32.48 -3.99 11.38
C GLU A 172 -30.98 -3.66 11.44
N PHE A 173 -30.29 -3.68 10.29
CA PHE A 173 -28.83 -3.49 10.22
C PHE A 173 -28.39 -2.10 9.77
N ARG A 174 -29.32 -1.14 9.67
CA ARG A 174 -29.05 0.22 9.20
C ARG A 174 -27.79 0.81 9.82
N GLY A 175 -26.86 1.23 8.95
CA GLY A 175 -25.61 1.87 9.38
C GLY A 175 -24.49 0.89 9.78
N LEU A 176 -24.74 -0.42 9.80
CA LEU A 176 -23.66 -1.42 9.85
C LEU A 176 -23.08 -1.63 8.44
N PRO A 177 -21.81 -2.03 8.32
CA PRO A 177 -21.25 -2.45 7.05
C PRO A 177 -22.01 -3.63 6.43
N THR A 178 -22.08 -3.64 5.10
CA THR A 178 -22.62 -4.76 4.32
C THR A 178 -21.70 -5.98 4.38
N LYS A 179 -22.19 -7.14 3.96
CA LYS A 179 -21.43 -8.39 3.92
C LYS A 179 -20.06 -8.23 3.25
N GLU A 180 -20.02 -7.62 2.06
CA GLU A 180 -18.81 -7.44 1.27
C GLU A 180 -17.85 -6.42 1.92
N HIS A 181 -18.40 -5.40 2.59
CA HIS A 181 -17.57 -4.46 3.32
C HIS A 181 -16.99 -5.09 4.60
N VAL A 182 -17.75 -5.95 5.29
CA VAL A 182 -17.23 -6.76 6.40
C VAL A 182 -16.12 -7.69 5.91
N GLU A 183 -16.23 -8.27 4.71
CA GLU A 183 -15.15 -9.06 4.11
C GLU A 183 -13.86 -8.25 3.96
N LEU A 184 -13.94 -7.02 3.43
CA LEU A 184 -12.79 -6.10 3.37
C LEU A 184 -12.21 -5.82 4.76
N ILE A 185 -13.07 -5.56 5.74
CA ILE A 185 -12.67 -5.26 7.13
C ILE A 185 -11.95 -6.46 7.75
N MET A 186 -12.42 -7.69 7.51
CA MET A 186 -11.76 -8.92 8.00
C MET A 186 -10.40 -9.15 7.34
N TRP A 187 -10.16 -8.61 6.15
CA TRP A 187 -8.84 -8.50 5.51
C TRP A 187 -8.05 -7.24 5.94
N GLY A 188 -8.52 -6.54 6.97
CA GLY A 188 -7.87 -5.38 7.56
C GLY A 188 -7.90 -4.12 6.71
N TYR A 189 -8.93 -3.91 5.88
CA TYR A 189 -9.07 -2.71 5.04
C TYR A 189 -10.50 -2.16 5.04
N SER A 190 -10.61 -0.84 4.91
CA SER A 190 -11.84 -0.15 4.53
C SER A 190 -11.49 1.16 3.83
N SER A 191 -12.32 1.58 2.87
CA SER A 191 -12.23 2.91 2.27
C SER A 191 -12.68 4.02 3.23
N GLU A 192 -13.43 3.68 4.29
CA GLU A 192 -13.97 4.64 5.26
C GLU A 192 -13.59 4.27 6.71
N PRO A 193 -12.29 4.27 7.05
CA PRO A 193 -11.79 3.76 8.34
C PRO A 193 -12.40 4.48 9.54
N THR A 194 -12.66 5.78 9.43
CA THR A 194 -13.27 6.57 10.51
C THR A 194 -14.72 6.18 10.78
N LYS A 195 -15.47 5.78 9.74
CA LYS A 195 -16.85 5.31 9.92
C LYS A 195 -16.86 3.90 10.49
N VAL A 196 -16.00 3.00 10.00
CA VAL A 196 -15.81 1.65 10.56
C VAL A 196 -15.51 1.71 12.06
N LYS A 197 -14.62 2.61 12.49
CA LYS A 197 -14.32 2.80 13.92
C LYS A 197 -15.55 3.24 14.74
N LYS A 198 -16.41 4.09 14.19
CA LYS A 198 -17.65 4.54 14.86
C LYS A 198 -18.72 3.45 14.91
N CYS A 199 -18.79 2.59 13.89
CA CYS A 199 -19.77 1.52 13.81
C CYS A 199 -19.51 0.40 14.84
N VAL A 200 -18.32 0.31 15.45
CA VAL A 200 -18.03 -0.69 16.50
C VAL A 200 -19.06 -0.64 17.63
N SER A 201 -19.40 0.55 18.14
CA SER A 201 -20.41 0.68 19.21
C SER A 201 -21.81 0.23 18.79
N LEU A 202 -22.14 0.34 17.50
CA LEU A 202 -23.44 -0.09 16.95
C LEU A 202 -23.52 -1.61 16.81
N ILE A 203 -22.39 -2.29 16.64
CA ILE A 203 -22.35 -3.76 16.54
C ILE A 203 -22.78 -4.36 17.87
N ASP A 204 -22.23 -3.89 18.99
CA ASP A 204 -22.56 -4.41 20.32
C ASP A 204 -24.03 -4.17 20.67
N GLU A 205 -24.56 -2.98 20.34
CA GLU A 205 -25.97 -2.64 20.55
C GLU A 205 -26.91 -3.53 19.72
N LYS A 206 -26.61 -3.71 18.44
CA LYS A 206 -27.50 -4.44 17.50
C LYS A 206 -27.37 -5.95 17.57
N LEU A 207 -26.23 -6.47 18.00
CA LEU A 207 -26.04 -7.90 18.23
C LEU A 207 -26.47 -8.33 19.63
N GLY A 208 -26.91 -7.40 20.48
CA GLY A 208 -27.51 -7.70 21.78
C GLY A 208 -26.51 -8.27 22.78
N VAL A 209 -25.28 -7.75 22.79
CA VAL A 209 -24.25 -8.19 23.74
C VAL A 209 -24.66 -7.74 25.14
N THR A 210 -25.19 -8.67 25.94
CA THR A 210 -25.33 -8.49 27.38
C THR A 210 -23.95 -8.52 28.03
N ASN A 211 -23.71 -7.66 29.02
CA ASN A 211 -22.42 -7.41 29.70
C ASN A 211 -21.73 -8.65 30.33
N GLU A 212 -22.29 -9.85 30.22
CA GLU A 212 -21.75 -11.09 30.80
C GLU A 212 -20.54 -11.63 30.01
N ASP A 213 -20.41 -11.32 28.71
CA ASP A 213 -19.28 -11.78 27.89
C ASP A 213 -18.07 -10.81 27.88
N SER A 214 -18.26 -9.56 28.28
CA SER A 214 -17.19 -8.54 28.30
C SER A 214 -16.23 -8.68 29.48
N GLU A 215 -16.63 -9.34 30.58
CA GLU A 215 -15.75 -9.53 31.75
C GLU A 215 -14.68 -10.62 31.53
N LYS A 216 -14.80 -11.45 30.50
CA LYS A 216 -13.81 -12.51 30.23
C LYS A 216 -12.57 -12.02 29.48
N LEU A 217 -12.60 -10.82 28.88
CA LEU A 217 -11.48 -10.28 28.09
C LEU A 217 -10.53 -9.38 28.90
N VAL A 218 -10.89 -8.99 30.12
CA VAL A 218 -10.11 -8.01 30.93
C VAL A 218 -9.16 -8.69 31.93
N MET A 219 -9.25 -10.00 32.14
CA MET A 219 -8.58 -10.68 33.26
C MET A 219 -7.26 -11.40 32.96
N THR A 220 -6.63 -11.25 31.79
CA THR A 220 -5.35 -11.95 31.48
C THR A 220 -4.10 -11.06 31.43
N ASN A 221 -4.20 -9.75 31.69
CA ASN A 221 -3.03 -8.86 31.78
C ASN A 221 -2.83 -8.34 33.21
N GLY A 222 -2.19 -9.14 34.07
CA GLY A 222 -1.89 -8.73 35.44
C GLY A 222 -1.07 -9.76 36.21
N GLY A 223 0.18 -9.96 35.81
CA GLY A 223 1.08 -10.87 36.51
C GLY A 223 2.54 -10.64 36.17
N SER A 224 3.12 -9.54 36.63
CA SER A 224 4.56 -9.49 36.87
C SER A 224 4.82 -8.74 38.17
N GLU A 225 5.19 -9.54 39.16
CA GLU A 225 5.51 -9.14 40.52
C GLU A 225 6.68 -8.16 40.56
N LYS A 226 6.49 -7.20 41.46
CA LYS A 226 7.44 -6.18 41.86
C LYS A 226 8.33 -6.80 42.95
N LEU A 227 9.51 -7.28 42.59
CA LEU A 227 10.54 -7.63 43.58
C LEU A 227 11.55 -6.48 43.71
N SER A 228 11.50 -5.84 44.86
CA SER A 228 12.46 -4.83 45.33
C SER A 228 13.78 -5.49 45.74
N VAL A 229 14.89 -5.05 45.16
CA VAL A 229 16.22 -5.23 45.76
C VAL A 229 16.95 -3.90 45.72
N ALA A 230 17.27 -3.39 46.91
CA ALA A 230 18.14 -2.26 47.13
C ALA A 230 19.60 -2.65 46.80
N SER A 231 20.33 -1.76 46.16
CA SER A 231 21.79 -1.70 46.30
C SER A 231 22.25 -0.26 46.07
N GLU A 232 22.79 0.32 47.12
CA GLU A 232 23.72 1.44 47.08
C GLU A 232 24.97 1.05 46.27
N GLY A 233 25.64 2.04 45.67
CA GLY A 233 27.04 1.88 45.27
C GLY A 233 27.47 2.56 43.98
N SER A 234 28.03 3.76 44.16
CA SER A 234 29.24 4.27 43.49
C SER A 234 29.22 4.77 42.03
N GLU A 235 30.06 5.80 41.87
CA GLU A 235 30.86 6.19 40.71
C GLU A 235 30.28 7.11 39.63
N LYS A 236 30.53 8.41 39.89
CA LYS A 236 31.04 9.41 38.95
C LYS A 236 31.67 8.81 37.69
N LEU A 237 31.15 9.19 36.53
CA LEU A 237 31.96 9.27 35.32
C LEU A 237 31.68 10.59 34.60
N ASP A 238 32.77 11.34 34.50
CA ASP A 238 32.96 12.58 33.78
C ASP A 238 33.03 12.28 32.28
N THR A 239 32.21 12.94 31.46
CA THR A 239 32.48 13.07 30.02
C THR A 239 31.97 14.42 29.55
N SER A 240 32.94 15.30 29.39
CA SER A 240 32.89 16.53 28.63
C SER A 240 32.78 16.21 27.12
N ASP A 241 32.40 17.24 26.37
CA ASP A 241 32.54 17.40 24.92
C ASP A 241 31.49 16.74 24.04
N GLU A 242 30.62 17.58 23.47
CA GLU A 242 30.29 17.61 22.02
C GLU A 242 29.56 18.94 21.74
N GLU A 243 30.36 19.96 21.38
CA GLU A 243 29.90 21.15 20.66
C GLU A 243 29.67 20.82 19.16
N MET A 244 28.93 21.71 18.50
CA MET A 244 28.86 21.96 17.04
C MET A 244 27.97 21.04 16.18
N TRP A 245 26.73 21.49 15.94
CA TRP A 245 26.40 22.25 14.70
C TRP A 245 24.93 22.71 14.72
N SER A 246 24.67 23.92 15.22
CA SER A 246 23.38 24.62 15.03
C SER A 246 23.62 25.95 14.33
N SER A 247 23.57 25.96 13.00
CA SER A 247 23.53 27.19 12.21
C SER A 247 22.08 27.63 12.00
N THR A 248 21.59 28.54 12.83
CA THR A 248 20.46 29.43 12.51
C THR A 248 21.00 30.76 12.01
N PRO A 249 20.42 31.36 10.94
CA PRO A 249 20.83 32.68 10.46
C PRO A 249 20.29 33.81 11.35
N PRO A 250 20.98 34.96 11.42
CA PRO A 250 20.60 36.06 12.30
C PRO A 250 19.46 36.90 11.74
N THR A 251 18.48 37.16 12.62
CA THR A 251 17.49 38.23 12.53
C THR A 251 18.17 39.58 12.77
N VAL A 252 17.98 40.53 11.86
CA VAL A 252 18.33 41.95 12.10
C VAL A 252 17.01 42.74 12.19
N SER A 253 16.81 43.34 13.36
CA SER A 253 15.87 44.42 13.63
C SER A 253 16.64 45.76 13.59
N ASP A 254 16.10 46.79 12.92
CA ASP A 254 15.65 48.00 13.62
C ASP A 254 15.17 49.15 12.70
N ALA A 255 13.96 49.60 13.04
CA ALA A 255 13.48 50.96 13.28
C ALA A 255 13.75 52.14 12.31
N SER A 256 12.65 52.65 11.73
CA SER A 256 12.18 54.07 11.74
C SER A 256 11.05 54.17 10.69
N GLY A 257 9.80 54.56 10.95
CA GLY A 257 9.27 55.66 11.75
C GLY A 257 8.98 56.84 10.80
N VAL A 258 7.72 57.02 10.34
CA VAL A 258 7.13 58.29 9.85
C VAL A 258 5.60 58.14 9.60
N THR A 259 4.86 58.81 10.48
CA THR A 259 3.54 59.49 10.41
C THR A 259 2.59 59.34 9.21
N SER A 260 1.32 59.01 9.51
CA SER A 260 0.11 59.42 8.75
C SER A 260 -0.35 60.85 9.14
N PRO A 261 -1.15 61.55 8.31
CA PRO A 261 -2.62 61.55 8.51
C PRO A 261 -3.49 61.68 7.21
N PRO A 262 -4.85 61.56 7.30
CA PRO A 262 -5.83 61.51 6.20
C PRO A 262 -6.68 62.83 6.13
N PRO A 263 -7.95 62.90 5.62
CA PRO A 263 -8.73 62.18 4.59
C PRO A 263 -9.38 63.13 3.53
N ALA A 264 -9.99 62.60 2.45
CA ALA A 264 -11.01 63.37 1.69
C ALA A 264 -12.07 62.48 0.99
N LEU A 265 -13.26 62.52 1.58
CA LEU A 265 -14.64 62.59 1.02
C LEU A 265 -15.00 61.99 -0.36
N ALA A 266 -15.89 61.00 -0.26
CA ALA A 266 -17.11 60.73 -1.03
C ALA A 266 -17.42 61.55 -2.30
N THR A 267 -17.73 60.84 -3.39
CA THR A 267 -18.79 61.22 -4.34
C THR A 267 -19.43 59.97 -4.92
N THR A 268 -20.73 59.83 -4.67
CA THR A 268 -21.70 58.88 -5.22
C THR A 268 -22.18 59.30 -6.62
N LEU A 269 -22.71 58.32 -7.39
CA LEU A 269 -23.78 58.39 -8.43
C LEU A 269 -23.41 57.93 -9.87
N PRO A 270 -24.40 57.42 -10.68
CA PRO A 270 -24.38 56.02 -11.20
C PRO A 270 -24.70 55.90 -12.72
N LEU A 271 -25.14 54.69 -13.14
CA LEU A 271 -25.75 54.27 -14.44
C LEU A 271 -24.72 53.87 -15.51
N GLU A 272 -24.85 52.86 -16.37
CA GLU A 272 -25.82 51.79 -16.71
C GLU A 272 -25.07 50.86 -17.73
N PRO A 273 -25.65 49.76 -18.24
CA PRO A 273 -24.95 48.55 -18.65
C PRO A 273 -24.56 48.51 -20.13
N TYR A 274 -23.46 47.82 -20.43
CA TYR A 274 -23.18 47.33 -21.79
C TYR A 274 -22.99 45.82 -21.78
N LEU A 275 -23.97 45.18 -22.41
CA LEU A 275 -23.89 43.90 -23.09
C LEU A 275 -22.56 43.73 -23.83
N CYS A 276 -21.81 42.69 -23.49
CA CYS A 276 -20.83 42.10 -24.41
C CYS A 276 -20.96 40.58 -24.35
N LEU A 277 -21.68 40.07 -25.35
CA LEU A 277 -21.77 38.67 -25.73
C LEU A 277 -20.39 38.19 -26.18
N PHE A 278 -19.79 37.26 -25.45
CA PHE A 278 -18.79 36.35 -26.01
C PHE A 278 -19.22 34.92 -25.71
N PHE A 279 -19.98 34.36 -26.66
CA PHE A 279 -20.18 32.93 -26.83
C PHE A 279 -18.84 32.32 -27.27
N PHE A 280 -18.16 31.60 -26.38
CA PHE A 280 -17.13 30.62 -26.76
C PHE A 280 -17.78 29.23 -26.74
N PRO A 281 -17.82 28.50 -27.88
CA PRO A 281 -18.25 27.10 -27.88
C PRO A 281 -17.14 26.23 -27.29
N LEU A 282 -17.31 25.78 -26.04
CA LEU A 282 -16.55 24.67 -25.47
C LEU A 282 -16.97 23.37 -26.16
N SER A 283 -16.14 22.92 -27.10
CA SER A 283 -16.18 21.53 -27.59
C SER A 283 -15.52 20.62 -26.55
N PRO A 284 -16.11 19.46 -26.19
CA PRO A 284 -15.43 18.47 -25.36
C PRO A 284 -14.45 17.68 -26.23
N LEU A 285 -13.15 17.93 -26.06
CA LEU A 285 -12.10 17.06 -26.58
C LEU A 285 -12.03 15.82 -25.69
N ILE A 286 -12.78 14.78 -26.07
CA ILE A 286 -12.66 13.43 -25.50
C ILE A 286 -11.29 12.90 -25.97
N HIS A 287 -10.31 12.94 -25.09
CA HIS A 287 -9.02 12.26 -25.30
C HIS A 287 -9.22 10.79 -24.92
N GLN A 288 -9.51 9.95 -25.91
CA GLN A 288 -9.41 8.50 -25.72
C GLN A 288 -7.93 8.13 -25.57
N PRO A 289 -7.54 7.37 -24.54
CA PRO A 289 -6.20 6.81 -24.47
C PRO A 289 -6.05 5.79 -25.61
N SER A 290 -4.99 5.96 -26.40
CA SER A 290 -4.66 5.10 -27.53
C SER A 290 -4.44 3.65 -27.06
N GLU A 291 -5.25 2.72 -27.57
CA GLU A 291 -5.17 1.26 -27.33
C GLU A 291 -3.81 0.63 -27.73
N THR A 292 -2.94 1.39 -28.40
CA THR A 292 -1.65 0.93 -28.92
C THR A 292 -0.58 0.62 -27.86
N ALA A 293 -0.67 1.16 -26.64
CA ALA A 293 0.35 0.89 -25.62
C ALA A 293 0.11 -0.43 -24.84
N ILE A 294 -1.15 -0.86 -24.71
CA ILE A 294 -1.52 -2.10 -24.00
C ILE A 294 -1.40 -3.32 -24.93
N ALA A 295 -1.63 -3.16 -26.24
CA ALA A 295 -1.44 -4.23 -27.23
C ALA A 295 0.03 -4.69 -27.36
N TYR A 296 1.01 -3.80 -27.12
CA TYR A 296 2.43 -4.14 -27.27
C TYR A 296 2.96 -5.08 -26.17
N LEU A 297 2.35 -5.07 -24.98
CA LEU A 297 2.74 -5.97 -23.89
C LEU A 297 2.02 -7.32 -23.94
N ARG A 298 0.83 -7.38 -24.54
CA ARG A 298 0.06 -8.64 -24.67
C ARG A 298 0.57 -9.54 -25.82
N ASN A 299 1.03 -8.96 -26.94
CA ASN A 299 1.48 -9.76 -28.08
C ASN A 299 2.88 -10.40 -27.92
N LYS A 300 3.64 -10.04 -26.88
CA LYS A 300 4.99 -10.60 -26.66
C LYS A 300 4.99 -11.93 -25.87
N GLU A 301 3.84 -12.35 -25.35
CA GLU A 301 3.70 -13.66 -24.68
C GLU A 301 3.31 -14.79 -25.64
N GLU A 302 2.70 -14.50 -26.80
CA GLU A 302 2.31 -15.52 -27.79
C GLU A 302 3.47 -16.01 -28.67
N ASP A 303 4.47 -15.16 -28.96
CA ASP A 303 5.65 -15.58 -29.76
C ASP A 303 6.62 -16.51 -29.02
N ARG A 304 6.44 -16.70 -27.71
CA ARG A 304 7.34 -17.52 -26.88
C ARG A 304 6.86 -18.96 -26.67
N THR A 305 5.64 -19.29 -27.08
CA THR A 305 5.06 -20.65 -26.91
C THR A 305 5.11 -21.51 -28.17
N GLU A 306 5.35 -20.94 -29.37
CA GLU A 306 5.45 -21.72 -30.61
C GLU A 306 6.86 -22.24 -30.95
N SER A 307 7.90 -21.79 -30.26
CA SER A 307 9.30 -22.15 -30.58
C SER A 307 9.83 -23.41 -29.85
N THR A 308 9.02 -24.05 -28.99
CA THR A 308 9.48 -25.17 -28.14
C THR A 308 8.90 -26.54 -28.48
N VAL A 309 8.10 -26.68 -29.54
CA VAL A 309 7.47 -27.98 -29.92
C VAL A 309 7.93 -28.43 -31.30
N ARG A 310 9.23 -28.69 -31.49
CA ARG A 310 9.74 -29.38 -32.69
C ARG A 310 11.11 -30.03 -32.44
N VAL A 311 11.22 -30.94 -31.49
CA VAL A 311 12.37 -31.85 -31.42
C VAL A 311 11.87 -33.23 -30.95
N ASP A 312 12.24 -34.25 -31.73
CA ASP A 312 12.21 -35.70 -31.46
C ASP A 312 10.91 -36.49 -31.65
N ASN A 313 10.76 -37.06 -32.86
CA ASN A 313 10.17 -38.38 -33.02
C ASN A 313 10.82 -39.11 -34.20
N GLU A 314 12.06 -39.57 -33.99
CA GLU A 314 12.77 -40.45 -34.93
C GLU A 314 12.82 -41.88 -34.37
N LYS A 315 12.13 -42.78 -35.09
CA LYS A 315 12.41 -44.22 -35.32
C LYS A 315 13.08 -45.04 -34.19
N VAL A 316 12.31 -45.97 -33.62
CA VAL A 316 12.83 -47.29 -33.22
C VAL A 316 11.87 -48.38 -33.70
N THR A 317 12.23 -49.02 -34.82
CA THR A 317 11.64 -50.28 -35.27
C THR A 317 12.43 -51.45 -34.68
N GLY A 318 11.79 -52.27 -33.84
CA GLY A 318 12.30 -53.55 -33.36
C GLY A 318 11.42 -54.73 -33.84
N PRO A 319 11.98 -55.93 -34.07
CA PRO A 319 11.32 -56.97 -34.84
C PRO A 319 10.40 -57.88 -34.01
N THR A 320 9.27 -58.23 -34.63
CA THR A 320 8.32 -59.25 -34.19
C THR A 320 8.95 -60.64 -34.22
N VAL A 321 9.01 -61.32 -33.07
CA VAL A 321 9.22 -62.78 -33.00
C VAL A 321 7.88 -63.43 -32.73
N ARG A 322 7.40 -64.23 -33.69
CA ARG A 322 6.35 -65.23 -33.50
C ARG A 322 6.99 -66.49 -32.90
N LEU A 323 6.44 -66.98 -31.80
CA LEU A 323 5.88 -68.33 -31.63
C LEU A 323 5.19 -68.39 -30.26
#